data_AF-A0A2V2UWA1-F1
#
_entry.id   AF-A0A2V2UWA1-F1
#
_cell.length_a   1.000
_cell.length_b   1.000
_cell.length_c   1.000
_cell.angle_alpha   90.00
_cell.angle_beta   90.00
_cell.angle_gamma   90.00
#
_symmetry.space_group_name_H-M   'P 1'
#
loop_
_entity.id
_entity.type
_entity.pdbx_description
1 polymer ?
#
loop_
_entity_poly.entity_id
_entity_poly.type
_entity_poly.pdbx_seq_one_letter_code
_entity_poly.pdbx_strand_id
1 'polypeptide(L)'
;MEDEGMKRINAIESNREEARERQLSVFCERAKHEAEKMAKELERRDGATLDEIERALEAKKRESSALQADRENRNWEYEHTLEKIRTRKEDEESASERLRQAMRQPEQGLSLRQSAIETREQQLEMFQIDRARGREAVMRERHSIQAVRRTVREERCRQRRQWIHQIKEISAKFPEQVRPLAEERKKKREQATAKEDVAERALAADIKMTEEYLPKLISLEDIPVNPEETDIIQRQFDEVFTQEEQTYLARLEEEWARKERLGRGLEVYRQRMLDDYVAKKKWKTV
;
A
#
# COMPACT_ATOMS: atom_id res chain seq x y z
N MET A 1 -122.02 -39.15 57.09
CA MET A 1 -122.83 -39.08 55.86
C MET A 1 -122.10 -38.35 54.72
N GLU A 2 -121.14 -37.46 54.97
CA GLU A 2 -120.37 -36.78 53.91
C GLU A 2 -119.19 -37.60 53.34
N ASP A 3 -118.63 -38.53 54.14
CA ASP A 3 -117.40 -39.27 53.81
C ASP A 3 -117.57 -40.41 52.77
N GLU A 4 -118.79 -40.95 52.61
CA GLU A 4 -119.07 -42.00 51.60
C GLU A 4 -119.39 -41.42 50.21
N GLY A 5 -119.92 -40.19 50.14
CA GLY A 5 -120.21 -39.50 48.88
C GLY A 5 -118.94 -39.03 48.18
N MET A 6 -117.98 -38.50 48.93
CA MET A 6 -116.69 -38.03 48.42
C MET A 6 -115.84 -39.15 47.82
N LYS A 7 -115.89 -40.35 48.42
CA LYS A 7 -115.21 -41.56 47.91
C LYS A 7 -115.74 -42.00 46.54
N ARG A 8 -117.05 -41.87 46.28
CA ARG A 8 -117.64 -42.24 44.99
C ARG A 8 -117.35 -41.23 43.89
N ILE A 9 -117.38 -39.94 44.20
CA ILE A 9 -117.02 -38.86 43.26
C ILE A 9 -115.54 -38.99 42.87
N ASN A 10 -114.65 -39.16 43.84
CA ASN A 10 -113.22 -39.39 43.59
C ASN A 10 -112.96 -40.64 42.74
N ALA A 11 -113.72 -41.73 42.93
CA ALA A 11 -113.59 -42.95 42.12
C ALA A 11 -114.05 -42.76 40.66
N ILE A 12 -115.06 -41.92 40.42
CA ILE A 12 -115.55 -41.61 39.06
C ILE A 12 -114.58 -40.65 38.35
N GLU A 13 -114.09 -39.63 39.05
CA GLU A 13 -113.08 -38.70 38.52
C GLU A 13 -111.78 -39.44 38.22
N SER A 14 -111.28 -40.26 39.16
CA SER A 14 -110.10 -41.11 38.95
C SER A 14 -110.26 -42.04 37.75
N ASN A 15 -111.40 -42.73 37.58
CA ASN A 15 -111.63 -43.57 36.40
C ASN A 15 -111.68 -42.77 35.09
N ARG A 16 -112.24 -41.55 35.11
CA ARG A 16 -112.32 -40.69 33.92
C ARG A 16 -110.96 -40.10 33.56
N GLU A 17 -110.16 -39.74 34.56
CA GLU A 17 -108.76 -39.34 34.41
C GLU A 17 -107.94 -40.48 33.82
N GLU A 18 -108.04 -41.69 34.40
CA GLU A 18 -107.39 -42.90 33.90
C GLU A 18 -107.79 -43.23 32.45
N ALA A 19 -109.07 -43.08 32.10
CA ALA A 19 -109.53 -43.33 30.72
C ALA A 19 -108.95 -42.31 29.73
N ARG A 20 -108.83 -41.02 30.14
CA ARG A 20 -108.19 -39.98 29.33
C ARG A 20 -106.69 -40.20 29.19
N GLU A 21 -106.03 -40.59 30.27
CA GLU A 21 -104.60 -40.90 30.29
C GLU A 21 -104.29 -42.10 29.37
N ARG A 22 -105.14 -43.15 29.41
CA ARG A 22 -105.04 -44.27 28.46
C ARG A 22 -105.22 -43.84 27.00
N GLN A 23 -106.21 -42.98 26.71
CA GLN A 23 -106.44 -42.50 25.34
C GLN A 23 -105.29 -41.61 24.83
N LEU A 24 -104.77 -40.71 25.68
CA LEU A 24 -103.61 -39.88 25.35
C LEU A 24 -102.36 -40.73 25.17
N SER A 25 -102.14 -41.73 26.02
CA SER A 25 -101.05 -42.68 25.87
C SER A 25 -101.12 -43.39 24.52
N VAL A 26 -102.29 -43.92 24.13
CA VAL A 26 -102.48 -44.56 22.81
C VAL A 26 -102.23 -43.59 21.64
N PHE A 27 -102.68 -42.34 21.75
CA PHE A 27 -102.43 -41.34 20.72
C PHE A 27 -100.94 -40.99 20.61
N CYS A 28 -100.27 -40.77 21.74
CA CYS A 28 -98.83 -40.52 21.79
C CYS A 28 -98.03 -41.69 21.21
N GLU A 29 -98.40 -42.94 21.51
CA GLU A 29 -97.72 -44.11 20.95
C GLU A 29 -97.92 -44.24 19.43
N ARG A 30 -99.12 -43.94 18.92
CA ARG A 30 -99.36 -43.90 17.46
C ARG A 30 -98.54 -42.81 16.77
N ALA A 31 -98.51 -41.61 17.34
CA ALA A 31 -97.73 -40.49 16.79
C ALA A 31 -96.23 -40.79 16.78
N LYS A 32 -95.70 -41.42 17.84
CA LYS A 32 -94.30 -41.90 17.87
C LYS A 32 -94.04 -42.93 16.77
N HIS A 33 -94.93 -43.91 16.62
CA HIS A 33 -94.75 -44.95 15.62
C HIS A 33 -94.81 -44.42 14.17
N GLU A 34 -95.70 -43.47 13.89
CA GLU A 34 -95.76 -42.80 12.58
C GLU A 34 -94.51 -41.96 12.31
N ALA A 35 -94.00 -41.23 13.31
CA ALA A 35 -92.76 -40.46 13.21
C ALA A 35 -91.54 -41.36 12.94
N GLU A 36 -91.42 -42.48 13.67
CA GLU A 36 -90.35 -43.46 13.44
C GLU A 36 -90.43 -44.09 12.05
N LYS A 37 -91.64 -44.35 11.55
CA LYS A 37 -91.84 -44.90 10.20
C LYS A 37 -91.40 -43.90 9.13
N MET A 38 -91.77 -42.62 9.28
CA MET A 38 -91.33 -41.57 8.35
C MET A 38 -89.80 -41.39 8.38
N ALA A 39 -89.19 -41.42 9.57
CA ALA A 39 -87.73 -41.36 9.71
C ALA A 39 -87.04 -42.51 8.95
N LYS A 40 -87.49 -43.76 9.13
CA LYS A 40 -86.94 -44.93 8.42
C LYS A 40 -87.16 -44.89 6.91
N GLU A 41 -88.27 -44.31 6.43
CA GLU A 41 -88.52 -44.13 5.00
C GLU A 41 -87.59 -43.07 4.39
N LEU A 42 -87.29 -41.99 5.12
CA LEU A 42 -86.32 -40.97 4.69
C LEU A 42 -84.90 -41.54 4.62
N GLU A 43 -84.45 -42.27 5.65
CA GLU A 43 -83.14 -42.94 5.65
C GLU A 43 -82.99 -43.93 4.48
N ARG A 44 -84.06 -44.64 4.11
CA ARG A 44 -84.07 -45.55 2.95
C ARG A 44 -83.99 -44.81 1.61
N ARG A 45 -84.61 -43.64 1.48
CA ARG A 45 -84.59 -42.83 0.25
C ARG A 45 -83.24 -42.15 0.04
N ASP A 46 -82.68 -41.60 1.10
CA ASP A 46 -81.43 -40.83 1.05
C ASP A 46 -80.18 -41.71 1.17
N GLY A 47 -80.34 -42.98 1.59
CA GLY A 47 -79.29 -43.99 1.58
C GLY A 47 -78.26 -43.84 2.70
N ALA A 48 -78.49 -42.93 3.65
CA ALA A 48 -77.66 -42.71 4.84
C ALA A 48 -78.56 -42.56 6.06
N THR A 49 -78.17 -43.16 7.18
CA THR A 49 -78.90 -43.01 8.45
C THR A 49 -78.55 -41.68 9.12
N LEU A 50 -79.44 -41.16 9.98
CA LEU A 50 -79.17 -39.91 10.72
C LEU A 50 -77.86 -40.04 11.53
N ASP A 51 -77.64 -41.19 12.16
CA ASP A 51 -76.43 -41.52 12.92
C ASP A 51 -75.16 -41.53 12.06
N GLU A 52 -75.24 -41.89 10.78
CA GLU A 52 -74.11 -41.85 9.85
C GLU A 52 -73.76 -40.41 9.46
N ILE A 53 -74.78 -39.57 9.24
CA ILE A 53 -74.60 -38.15 8.92
C ILE A 53 -74.01 -37.41 10.12
N GLU A 54 -74.50 -37.66 11.33
CA GLU A 54 -73.94 -37.07 12.55
C GLU A 54 -72.49 -37.50 12.79
N ARG A 55 -72.17 -38.79 12.60
CA ARG A 55 -70.78 -39.27 12.69
C ARG A 55 -69.88 -38.66 11.64
N ALA A 56 -70.33 -38.52 10.39
CA ALA A 56 -69.58 -37.89 9.32
C ALA A 56 -69.34 -36.39 9.59
N LEU A 57 -70.35 -35.69 10.10
CA LEU A 57 -70.23 -34.29 10.50
C LEU A 57 -69.21 -34.11 11.62
N GLU A 58 -69.28 -34.94 12.67
CA GLU A 58 -68.32 -34.91 13.77
C GLU A 58 -66.90 -35.29 13.32
N ALA A 59 -66.75 -36.22 12.36
CA ALA A 59 -65.45 -36.50 11.75
C ALA A 59 -64.90 -35.29 10.99
N LYS A 60 -65.74 -34.61 10.19
CA LYS A 60 -65.34 -33.41 9.43
C LYS A 60 -65.02 -32.21 10.32
N LYS A 61 -65.74 -32.04 11.44
CA LYS A 61 -65.39 -31.04 12.45
C LYS A 61 -64.00 -31.29 13.03
N ARG A 62 -63.70 -32.53 13.42
CA ARG A 62 -62.36 -32.91 13.92
C ARG A 62 -61.27 -32.70 12.88
N GLU A 63 -61.52 -33.08 11.63
CA GLU A 63 -60.58 -32.86 10.52
C GLU A 63 -60.34 -31.35 10.29
N SER A 64 -61.40 -30.54 10.30
CA SER A 64 -61.29 -29.08 10.16
C SER A 64 -60.50 -28.46 11.32
N SER A 65 -60.77 -28.86 12.57
CA SER A 65 -59.99 -28.41 13.73
C SER A 65 -58.52 -28.82 13.65
N ALA A 66 -58.22 -30.02 13.17
CA ALA A 66 -56.84 -30.46 12.98
C ALA A 66 -56.11 -29.66 11.89
N LEU A 67 -56.79 -29.39 10.76
CA LEU A 67 -56.24 -28.55 9.69
C LEU A 67 -56.05 -27.10 10.14
N GLN A 68 -56.96 -26.57 10.96
CA GLN A 68 -56.84 -25.24 11.51
C GLN A 68 -55.63 -25.14 12.46
N ALA A 69 -55.46 -26.11 13.36
CA ALA A 69 -54.31 -26.16 14.26
C ALA A 69 -52.98 -26.30 13.48
N ASP A 70 -52.92 -27.13 12.44
CA ASP A 70 -51.74 -27.27 11.57
C ASP A 70 -51.42 -25.96 10.83
N ARG A 71 -52.42 -25.23 10.34
CA ARG A 71 -52.22 -23.89 9.73
C ARG A 71 -51.72 -22.86 10.73
N GLU A 72 -52.29 -22.83 11.93
CA GLU A 72 -51.87 -21.92 13.00
C GLU A 72 -50.43 -22.21 13.43
N ASN A 73 -50.06 -23.48 13.58
CA ASN A 73 -48.69 -23.88 13.88
C ASN A 73 -47.72 -23.43 12.78
N ARG A 74 -48.05 -23.64 11.50
CA ARG A 74 -47.19 -23.18 10.39
C ARG A 74 -47.07 -21.67 10.33
N ASN A 75 -48.17 -20.94 10.54
CA ASN A 75 -48.14 -19.48 10.60
C ASN A 75 -47.22 -19.01 11.73
N TRP A 76 -47.33 -19.60 12.91
CA TRP A 76 -46.47 -19.30 14.05
C TRP A 76 -44.98 -19.58 13.75
N GLU A 77 -44.66 -20.71 13.11
CA GLU A 77 -43.30 -21.03 12.68
C GLU A 77 -42.74 -20.03 11.66
N TYR A 78 -43.56 -19.60 10.70
CA TYR A 78 -43.17 -18.60 9.71
C TYR A 78 -42.92 -17.24 10.35
N GLU A 79 -43.82 -16.78 11.22
CA GLU A 79 -43.65 -15.52 11.95
C GLU A 79 -42.38 -15.52 12.79
N HIS A 80 -42.14 -16.60 13.53
CA HIS A 80 -40.93 -16.74 14.33
C HIS A 80 -39.64 -16.79 13.49
N THR A 81 -39.69 -17.42 12.32
CA THR A 81 -38.55 -17.45 11.39
C THR A 81 -38.29 -16.08 10.78
N LEU A 82 -39.34 -15.36 10.39
CA LEU A 82 -39.23 -13.99 9.89
C LEU A 82 -38.64 -13.06 10.94
N GLU A 83 -39.03 -13.21 12.20
CA GLU A 83 -38.50 -12.40 13.29
C GLU A 83 -37.00 -12.68 13.55
N LYS A 84 -36.58 -13.94 13.46
CA LYS A 84 -35.15 -14.31 13.49
C LYS A 84 -34.36 -13.70 12.33
N ILE A 85 -34.96 -13.61 11.14
CA ILE A 85 -34.31 -13.00 9.98
C ILE A 85 -34.19 -11.48 10.17
N ARG A 86 -35.23 -10.82 10.69
CA ARG A 86 -35.22 -9.37 10.96
C ARG A 86 -34.12 -9.00 11.94
N THR A 87 -34.06 -9.67 13.08
CA THR A 87 -33.03 -9.39 14.10
C THR A 87 -31.62 -9.62 13.58
N ARG A 88 -31.39 -10.72 12.83
CA ARG A 88 -30.10 -10.96 12.16
C ARG A 88 -29.72 -9.86 11.17
N LYS A 89 -30.69 -9.40 10.37
CA LYS A 89 -30.47 -8.31 9.41
C LYS A 89 -30.07 -7.02 10.12
N GLU A 90 -30.76 -6.65 11.20
CA GLU A 90 -30.44 -5.46 11.99
C GLU A 90 -29.03 -5.54 12.61
N ASP A 91 -28.64 -6.72 13.12
CA ASP A 91 -27.29 -6.96 13.64
C ASP A 91 -26.21 -6.83 12.56
N GLU A 92 -26.46 -7.37 11.37
CA GLU A 92 -25.55 -7.30 10.21
C GLU A 92 -25.41 -5.87 9.66
N GLU A 93 -26.51 -5.12 9.57
CA GLU A 93 -26.51 -3.70 9.18
C GLU A 93 -25.74 -2.87 10.20
N SER A 94 -25.97 -3.10 11.50
CA SER A 94 -25.25 -2.44 12.59
C SER A 94 -23.77 -2.79 12.63
N ALA A 95 -23.39 -4.03 12.29
CA ALA A 95 -21.99 -4.43 12.15
C ALA A 95 -21.33 -3.74 10.95
N SER A 96 -22.05 -3.63 9.83
CA SER A 96 -21.58 -2.96 8.61
C SER A 96 -21.37 -1.46 8.80
N GLU A 97 -22.27 -0.79 9.53
CA GLU A 97 -22.15 0.62 9.90
C GLU A 97 -20.90 0.87 10.77
N ARG A 98 -20.69 0.01 11.78
CA ARG A 98 -19.49 0.07 12.64
C ARG A 98 -18.19 -0.10 11.84
N LEU A 99 -18.17 -1.02 10.87
CA LEU A 99 -17.02 -1.19 9.98
C LEU A 99 -16.78 0.04 9.11
N ARG A 100 -17.83 0.62 8.51
CA ARG A 100 -17.71 1.86 7.73
C ARG A 100 -17.16 3.01 8.57
N GLN A 101 -17.58 3.13 9.83
CA GLN A 101 -17.03 4.13 10.75
C GLN A 101 -15.56 3.86 11.09
N ALA A 102 -15.20 2.60 11.35
CA ALA A 102 -13.81 2.20 11.63
C ALA A 102 -12.87 2.46 10.44
N MET A 103 -13.36 2.36 9.21
CA MET A 103 -12.58 2.61 7.98
C MET A 103 -12.26 4.08 7.73
N ARG A 104 -13.07 5.03 8.23
CA ARG A 104 -12.87 6.47 7.98
C ARG A 104 -11.50 6.98 8.42
N GLN A 105 -11.03 6.57 9.60
CA GLN A 105 -9.75 7.04 10.16
C GLN A 105 -8.55 6.53 9.34
N PRO A 106 -8.44 5.22 9.02
CA PRO A 106 -7.44 4.71 8.08
C PRO A 106 -7.47 5.40 6.71
N GLU A 107 -8.66 5.62 6.13
CA GLU A 107 -8.81 6.27 4.82
C GLU A 107 -8.27 7.72 4.83
N GLN A 108 -8.62 8.49 5.87
CA GLN A 108 -8.06 9.83 6.07
C GLN A 108 -6.54 9.78 6.26
N GLY A 109 -6.05 8.83 7.07
CA GLY A 109 -4.62 8.62 7.28
C GLY A 109 -3.88 8.24 6.00
N LEU A 110 -4.49 7.46 5.11
CA LEU A 110 -3.94 7.12 3.79
C LEU A 110 -3.85 8.36 2.89
N SER A 111 -4.92 9.16 2.82
CA SER A 111 -4.94 10.39 2.03
C SER A 111 -3.87 11.38 2.48
N LEU A 112 -3.70 11.58 3.80
CA LEU A 112 -2.64 12.43 4.36
C LEU A 112 -1.23 11.91 4.06
N ARG A 113 -1.02 10.59 4.07
CA ARG A 113 0.27 10.00 3.72
C ARG A 113 0.56 10.14 2.24
N GLN A 114 -0.44 9.98 1.38
CA GLN A 114 -0.31 10.16 -0.07
C GLN A 114 0.10 11.60 -0.39
N SER A 115 -0.60 12.60 0.16
CA SER A 115 -0.24 14.00 -0.07
C SER A 115 1.16 14.38 0.47
N ALA A 116 1.56 13.80 1.61
CA ALA A 116 2.91 13.98 2.15
C ALA A 116 3.99 13.35 1.26
N ILE A 117 3.70 12.22 0.62
CA ILE A 117 4.60 11.57 -0.35
C ILE A 117 4.72 12.44 -1.61
N GLU A 118 3.61 12.87 -2.19
CA GLU A 118 3.59 13.73 -3.38
C GLU A 118 4.39 15.03 -3.15
N THR A 119 4.23 15.66 -1.98
CA THR A 119 4.99 16.86 -1.61
C THR A 119 6.50 16.59 -1.54
N ARG A 120 6.90 15.43 -0.97
CA ARG A 120 8.30 15.04 -0.91
C ARG A 120 8.87 14.70 -2.28
N GLU A 121 8.09 14.08 -3.16
CA GLU A 121 8.49 13.78 -4.53
C GLU A 121 8.76 15.08 -5.31
N GLN A 122 7.89 16.08 -5.19
CA GLN A 122 8.10 17.41 -5.77
C GLN A 122 9.37 18.09 -5.23
N GLN A 123 9.62 18.02 -3.92
CA GLN A 123 10.84 18.56 -3.32
C GLN A 123 12.10 17.85 -3.82
N LEU A 124 12.04 16.51 -3.99
CA LEU A 124 13.14 15.73 -4.53
C LEU A 124 13.43 16.07 -5.99
N GLU A 125 12.39 16.28 -6.81
CA GLU A 125 12.54 16.72 -8.20
C GLU A 125 13.26 18.07 -8.28
N MET A 126 12.82 19.05 -7.47
CA MET A 126 13.48 20.35 -7.37
C MET A 126 14.95 20.23 -6.96
N PHE A 127 15.25 19.42 -5.95
CA PHE A 127 16.63 19.18 -5.52
C PHE A 127 17.48 18.53 -6.62
N GLN A 128 16.93 17.60 -7.39
CA GLN A 128 17.64 16.96 -8.49
C GLN A 128 17.96 17.97 -9.62
N ILE A 129 17.03 18.86 -9.93
CA ILE A 129 17.22 19.95 -10.90
C ILE A 129 18.34 20.89 -10.42
N ASP A 130 18.29 21.33 -9.17
CA ASP A 130 19.31 22.22 -8.60
C ASP A 130 20.68 21.55 -8.56
N ARG A 131 20.74 20.25 -8.20
CA ARG A 131 21.97 19.46 -8.24
C ARG A 131 22.53 19.35 -9.66
N ALA A 132 21.68 19.15 -10.67
CA ALA A 132 22.09 19.11 -12.07
C ALA A 132 22.63 20.46 -12.52
N ARG A 133 21.92 21.55 -12.23
CA ARG A 133 22.36 22.94 -12.52
C ARG A 133 23.69 23.27 -11.84
N GLY A 134 23.87 22.85 -10.59
CA GLY A 134 25.12 23.01 -9.86
C GLY A 134 26.29 22.30 -10.54
N ARG A 135 26.10 21.04 -10.95
CA ARG A 135 27.12 20.31 -11.72
C ARG A 135 27.46 20.99 -13.04
N GLU A 136 26.45 21.45 -13.79
CA GLU A 136 26.66 22.18 -15.04
C GLU A 136 27.42 23.50 -14.84
N ALA A 137 27.14 24.23 -13.76
CA ALA A 137 27.84 25.46 -13.41
C ALA A 137 29.33 25.19 -13.12
N VAL A 138 29.62 24.20 -12.27
CA VAL A 138 31.00 23.77 -11.96
C VAL A 138 31.74 23.33 -13.21
N MET A 139 31.11 22.54 -14.08
CA MET A 139 31.73 22.11 -15.32
C MET A 139 32.02 23.30 -16.24
N ARG A 140 31.10 24.25 -16.41
CA ARG A 140 31.31 25.47 -17.21
C ARG A 140 32.47 26.30 -16.66
N GLU A 141 32.52 26.50 -15.36
CA GLU A 141 33.59 27.26 -14.70
C GLU A 141 34.95 26.56 -14.87
N ARG A 142 35.01 25.24 -14.68
CA ARG A 142 36.23 24.45 -14.93
C ARG A 142 36.75 24.62 -16.35
N HIS A 143 35.86 24.58 -17.36
CA HIS A 143 36.24 24.81 -18.75
C HIS A 143 36.74 26.25 -18.96
N SER A 144 36.09 27.24 -18.36
CA SER A 144 36.51 28.64 -18.42
C SER A 144 37.91 28.84 -17.82
N ILE A 145 38.13 28.34 -16.59
CA ILE A 145 39.43 28.39 -15.92
C ILE A 145 40.49 27.67 -16.74
N GLN A 146 40.17 26.50 -17.31
CA GLN A 146 41.11 25.76 -18.14
C GLN A 146 41.47 26.54 -19.41
N ALA A 147 40.51 27.22 -20.04
CA ALA A 147 40.76 28.09 -21.19
C ALA A 147 41.70 29.25 -20.82
N VAL A 148 41.44 29.93 -19.70
CA VAL A 148 42.33 31.00 -19.18
C VAL A 148 43.72 30.48 -18.85
N ARG A 149 43.83 29.30 -18.22
CA ARG A 149 45.14 28.68 -17.94
C ARG A 149 45.91 28.38 -19.23
N ARG A 150 45.23 27.92 -20.29
CA ARG A 150 45.87 27.68 -21.60
C ARG A 150 46.40 28.97 -22.20
N THR A 151 45.60 30.04 -22.22
CA THR A 151 46.04 31.33 -22.79
C THR A 151 47.24 31.91 -22.03
N VAL A 152 47.22 31.84 -20.69
CA VAL A 152 48.37 32.28 -19.86
C VAL A 152 49.63 31.45 -20.15
N ARG A 153 49.51 30.12 -20.23
CA ARG A 153 50.63 29.23 -20.56
C ARG A 153 51.19 29.51 -21.95
N GLU A 154 50.34 29.74 -22.94
CA GLU A 154 50.76 30.08 -24.31
C GLU A 154 51.52 31.41 -24.36
N GLU A 155 51.03 32.43 -23.66
CA GLU A 155 51.68 33.74 -23.61
C GLU A 155 53.03 33.67 -22.90
N ARG A 156 53.13 32.92 -21.80
CA ARG A 156 54.40 32.63 -21.13
C ARG A 156 55.38 31.88 -22.04
N CYS A 157 54.91 30.87 -22.79
CA CYS A 157 55.73 30.17 -23.77
C CYS A 157 56.25 31.11 -24.87
N ARG A 158 55.43 32.08 -25.32
CA ARG A 158 55.85 33.10 -26.28
C ARG A 158 56.94 34.01 -25.70
N GLN A 159 56.75 34.51 -24.47
CA GLN A 159 57.75 35.32 -23.78
C GLN A 159 59.08 34.56 -23.60
N ARG A 160 59.04 33.31 -23.15
CA ARG A 160 60.24 32.48 -23.00
C ARG A 160 60.93 32.25 -24.34
N ARG A 161 60.19 32.01 -25.43
CA ARG A 161 60.78 31.91 -26.78
C ARG A 161 61.49 33.21 -27.18
N GLN A 162 60.90 34.37 -26.91
CA GLN A 162 61.53 35.66 -27.17
C GLN A 162 62.83 35.85 -26.37
N TRP A 163 62.80 35.54 -25.07
CA TRP A 163 64.00 35.62 -24.22
C TRP A 163 65.11 34.66 -24.68
N ILE A 164 64.75 33.42 -25.03
CA ILE A 164 65.71 32.44 -25.58
C ILE A 164 66.33 32.97 -26.87
N HIS A 165 65.53 33.60 -27.73
CA HIS A 165 66.04 34.20 -28.97
C HIS A 165 67.04 35.33 -28.69
N GLN A 166 66.70 36.25 -27.77
CA GLN A 166 67.60 37.33 -27.35
C GLN A 166 68.90 36.79 -26.73
N ILE A 167 68.82 35.77 -25.87
CA ILE A 167 70.00 35.14 -25.28
C ILE A 167 70.87 34.54 -26.38
N LYS A 168 70.29 33.83 -27.35
CA LYS A 168 71.04 33.26 -28.48
C LYS A 168 71.70 34.34 -29.35
N GLU A 169 71.01 35.44 -29.63
CA GLU A 169 71.59 36.56 -30.38
C GLU A 169 72.78 37.19 -29.64
N ILE A 170 72.70 37.32 -28.32
CA ILE A 170 73.79 37.82 -27.49
C ILE A 170 74.95 36.79 -27.46
N SER A 171 74.65 35.52 -27.22
CA SER A 171 75.61 34.41 -27.25
C SER A 171 76.36 34.31 -28.56
N ALA A 172 75.71 34.55 -29.71
CA ALA A 172 76.33 34.54 -31.02
C ALA A 172 77.32 35.69 -31.24
N LYS A 173 77.09 36.85 -30.62
CA LYS A 173 77.99 38.03 -30.72
C LYS A 173 79.27 37.87 -29.89
N PHE A 174 79.27 37.06 -28.83
CA PHE A 174 80.46 36.87 -27.99
C PHE A 174 81.66 36.29 -28.75
N PRO A 175 81.54 35.19 -29.53
CA PRO A 175 82.62 34.70 -30.38
C PRO A 175 83.11 35.74 -31.41
N GLU A 176 82.20 36.54 -31.98
CA GLU A 176 82.53 37.60 -32.92
C GLU A 176 83.33 38.75 -32.27
N GLN A 177 83.10 39.03 -30.98
CA GLN A 177 83.88 40.02 -30.23
C GLN A 177 85.25 39.50 -29.78
N VAL A 178 85.38 38.19 -29.54
CA VAL A 178 86.64 37.56 -29.14
C VAL A 178 87.56 37.31 -30.36
N ARG A 179 87.00 37.07 -31.54
CA ARG A 179 87.74 36.76 -32.78
C ARG A 179 88.75 37.85 -33.22
N PRO A 180 88.45 39.16 -33.18
CA PRO A 180 89.40 40.22 -33.48
C PRO A 180 90.62 40.22 -32.55
N LEU A 181 90.44 39.90 -31.27
CA LEU A 181 91.55 39.81 -30.31
C LEU A 181 92.51 38.68 -30.69
N ALA A 182 91.97 37.53 -31.12
CA ALA A 182 92.77 36.42 -31.62
C ALA A 182 93.46 36.75 -32.97
N GLU A 183 92.81 37.52 -33.85
CA GLU A 183 93.38 37.97 -35.14
C GLU A 183 94.46 39.04 -34.97
N GLU A 184 94.32 39.96 -34.02
CA GLU A 184 95.34 40.95 -33.67
C GLU A 184 96.60 40.31 -33.09
N ARG A 185 96.44 39.30 -32.21
CA ARG A 185 97.58 38.49 -31.71
C ARG A 185 98.34 37.82 -32.85
N LYS A 186 97.62 37.23 -33.81
CA LYS A 186 98.23 36.63 -35.03
C LYS A 186 99.00 37.66 -35.86
N LYS A 187 98.47 38.88 -36.03
CA LYS A 187 99.16 39.98 -36.74
C LYS A 187 100.43 40.44 -36.03
N LYS A 188 100.44 40.46 -34.69
CA LYS A 188 101.60 40.81 -33.85
C LYS A 188 102.61 39.67 -33.64
N ARG A 189 102.33 38.47 -34.17
CA ARG A 189 103.10 37.22 -33.94
C ARG A 189 103.20 36.82 -32.46
N GLU A 190 102.24 37.24 -31.64
CA GLU A 190 102.15 36.89 -30.23
C GLU A 190 101.36 35.57 -30.08
N GLN A 191 101.86 34.62 -29.28
CA GLN A 191 101.11 33.41 -28.95
C GLN A 191 100.09 33.71 -27.85
N ALA A 192 98.92 33.09 -27.93
CA ALA A 192 97.95 33.13 -26.84
C ALA A 192 98.60 32.54 -25.57
N THR A 193 98.42 33.21 -24.44
CA THR A 193 98.89 32.65 -23.17
C THR A 193 98.01 31.47 -22.78
N ALA A 194 98.56 30.47 -22.09
CA ALA A 194 97.80 29.30 -21.65
C ALA A 194 96.53 29.66 -20.83
N LYS A 195 96.54 30.81 -20.13
CA LYS A 195 95.38 31.32 -19.39
C LYS A 195 94.28 31.84 -20.30
N GLU A 196 94.63 32.50 -21.39
CA GLU A 196 93.68 33.03 -22.37
C GLU A 196 93.01 31.91 -23.18
N ASP A 197 93.78 30.91 -23.62
CA ASP A 197 93.26 29.72 -24.31
C ASP A 197 92.29 28.92 -23.44
N VAL A 198 92.59 28.79 -22.13
CA VAL A 198 91.70 28.13 -21.16
C VAL A 198 90.42 28.94 -20.97
N ALA A 199 90.52 30.28 -20.90
CA ALA A 199 89.37 31.16 -20.75
C ALA A 199 88.45 31.15 -21.98
N GLU A 200 89.00 31.16 -23.20
CA GLU A 200 88.21 31.07 -24.45
C GLU A 200 87.48 29.73 -24.56
N ARG A 201 88.12 28.63 -24.18
CA ARG A 201 87.47 27.29 -24.14
C ARG A 201 86.40 27.19 -23.06
N ALA A 202 86.64 27.76 -21.88
CA ALA A 202 85.65 27.81 -20.81
C ALA A 202 84.41 28.61 -21.25
N LEU A 203 84.59 29.77 -21.88
CA LEU A 203 83.50 30.58 -22.41
C LEU A 203 82.68 29.83 -23.48
N ALA A 204 83.35 29.13 -24.41
CA ALA A 204 82.67 28.31 -25.42
C ALA A 204 81.89 27.15 -24.79
N ALA A 205 82.43 26.52 -23.73
CA ALA A 205 81.76 25.46 -23.00
C ALA A 205 80.52 25.99 -22.25
N ASP A 206 80.60 27.16 -21.61
CA ASP A 206 79.49 27.79 -20.89
C ASP A 206 78.37 28.24 -21.83
N ILE A 207 78.71 28.79 -23.00
CA ILE A 207 77.74 29.11 -24.07
C ILE A 207 77.01 27.85 -24.52
N LYS A 208 77.76 26.77 -24.79
CA LYS A 208 77.19 25.49 -25.22
C LYS A 208 76.27 24.89 -24.15
N MET A 209 76.70 24.92 -22.89
CA MET A 209 75.89 24.43 -21.76
C MET A 209 74.60 25.25 -21.63
N THR A 210 74.69 26.57 -21.75
CA THR A 210 73.50 27.44 -21.73
C THR A 210 72.54 27.10 -22.87
N GLU A 211 73.03 26.94 -24.10
CA GLU A 211 72.22 26.58 -25.28
C GLU A 211 71.50 25.24 -25.15
N GLU A 212 72.09 24.26 -24.46
CA GLU A 212 71.47 22.95 -24.18
C GLU A 212 70.29 23.04 -23.19
N TYR A 213 70.33 23.99 -22.25
CA TYR A 213 69.27 24.18 -21.26
C TYR A 213 68.12 25.08 -21.73
N LEU A 214 68.38 26.06 -22.62
CA LEU A 214 67.38 27.04 -23.07
C LEU A 214 66.06 26.40 -23.57
N PRO A 215 66.05 25.34 -24.39
CA PRO A 215 64.80 24.72 -24.85
C PRO A 215 63.96 24.12 -23.73
N LYS A 216 64.59 23.59 -22.67
CA LYS A 216 63.90 22.95 -21.53
C LYS A 216 63.09 23.96 -20.72
N LEU A 217 63.46 25.23 -20.77
CA LEU A 217 62.74 26.32 -20.11
C LEU A 217 61.38 26.59 -20.76
N ILE A 218 61.17 26.27 -22.04
CA ILE A 218 59.87 26.48 -22.71
C ILE A 218 58.78 25.59 -22.09
N SER A 219 59.14 24.35 -21.72
CA SER A 219 58.23 23.34 -21.17
C SER A 219 58.01 23.41 -19.67
N LEU A 220 58.71 24.29 -18.94
CA LEU A 220 58.59 24.37 -17.48
C LEU A 220 57.19 24.86 -17.08
N GLU A 221 56.45 24.13 -16.24
CA GLU A 221 55.21 24.69 -15.67
C GLU A 221 55.55 25.77 -14.62
N ASP A 222 54.81 26.89 -14.64
CA ASP A 222 55.03 28.03 -13.73
C ASP A 222 54.53 27.78 -12.29
N ILE A 223 53.78 26.70 -12.07
CA ILE A 223 53.22 26.35 -10.77
C ILE A 223 54.13 25.31 -10.15
N PRO A 224 54.85 25.59 -9.05
CA PRO A 224 55.47 24.55 -8.26
C PRO A 224 54.35 23.74 -7.62
N VAL A 225 53.98 22.63 -8.25
CA VAL A 225 53.12 21.64 -7.62
C VAL A 225 54.02 20.85 -6.69
N ASN A 226 53.87 21.01 -5.38
CA ASN A 226 54.47 20.09 -4.44
C ASN A 226 53.71 18.75 -4.60
N PRO A 227 54.31 17.72 -5.21
CA PRO A 227 53.60 16.48 -5.50
C PRO A 227 53.16 15.79 -4.21
N GLU A 228 53.93 15.94 -3.12
CA GLU A 228 53.64 15.32 -1.83
C GLU A 228 52.40 15.91 -1.18
N GLU A 229 52.26 17.24 -1.16
CA GLU A 229 51.08 17.91 -0.62
C GLU A 229 49.82 17.57 -1.44
N THR A 230 49.96 17.46 -2.76
CA THR A 230 48.84 17.12 -3.65
C THR A 230 48.36 15.69 -3.41
N ASP A 231 49.28 14.73 -3.27
CA ASP A 231 48.98 13.34 -2.94
C ASP A 231 48.35 13.19 -1.55
N ILE A 232 48.83 13.95 -0.56
CA ILE A 232 48.27 13.95 0.80
C ILE A 232 46.82 14.44 0.79
N ILE A 233 46.54 15.57 0.13
CA ILE A 233 45.19 16.12 0.02
C ILE A 233 44.26 15.12 -0.68
N GLN A 234 44.72 14.49 -1.75
CA GLN A 234 43.92 13.53 -2.50
C GLN A 234 43.56 12.30 -1.67
N ARG A 235 44.53 11.73 -0.92
CA ARG A 235 44.27 10.62 0.00
C ARG A 235 43.29 10.98 1.12
N GLN A 236 43.38 12.19 1.67
CA GLN A 236 42.44 12.66 2.70
C GLN A 236 41.01 12.72 2.18
N PHE A 237 40.81 13.23 0.96
CA PHE A 237 39.49 13.24 0.34
C PHE A 237 38.97 11.83 0.07
N ASP A 238 39.79 10.95 -0.52
CA ASP A 238 39.40 9.57 -0.80
C ASP A 238 39.01 8.81 0.47
N GLU A 239 39.75 9.02 1.56
CA GLU A 239 39.46 8.40 2.87
C GLU A 239 38.14 8.92 3.47
N VAL A 240 37.85 10.22 3.37
CA VAL A 240 36.57 10.78 3.82
C VAL A 240 35.41 10.26 2.97
N PHE A 241 35.55 10.25 1.63
CA PHE A 241 34.50 9.77 0.74
C PHE A 241 34.19 8.28 0.95
N THR A 242 35.21 7.44 1.16
CA THR A 242 35.01 6.01 1.44
C THR A 242 34.33 5.78 2.78
N GLN A 243 34.65 6.56 3.82
CA GLN A 243 33.95 6.49 5.11
C GLN A 243 32.49 6.93 5.01
N GLU A 244 32.21 8.01 4.28
CA GLU A 244 30.84 8.48 4.05
C GLU A 244 30.02 7.48 3.24
N GLU A 245 30.61 6.88 2.21
CA GLU A 245 29.98 5.84 1.38
C GLU A 245 29.61 4.61 2.22
N GLN A 246 30.54 4.10 3.04
CA GLN A 246 30.27 2.98 3.95
C GLN A 246 29.15 3.31 4.94
N THR A 247 29.16 4.52 5.50
CA THR A 247 28.13 4.98 6.43
C THR A 247 26.75 5.06 5.75
N TYR A 248 26.71 5.54 4.50
CA TYR A 248 25.49 5.62 3.72
C TYR A 248 24.93 4.24 3.39
N LEU A 249 25.78 3.31 2.94
CA LEU A 249 25.40 1.94 2.60
C LEU A 249 24.88 1.19 3.84
N ALA A 250 25.55 1.31 4.99
CA ALA A 250 25.09 0.71 6.24
C ALA A 250 23.68 1.19 6.64
N ARG A 251 23.41 2.50 6.54
CA ARG A 251 22.07 3.05 6.81
C ARG A 251 21.02 2.53 5.83
N LEU A 252 21.40 2.33 4.57
CA LEU A 252 20.50 1.84 3.54
C LEU A 252 20.14 0.36 3.76
N GLU A 253 21.11 -0.45 4.17
CA GLU A 253 20.90 -1.84 4.61
C GLU A 253 20.00 -1.92 5.85
N GLU A 254 20.21 -1.07 6.85
CA GLU A 254 19.36 -0.99 8.05
C GLU A 254 17.90 -0.67 7.70
N GLU A 255 17.66 0.32 6.84
CA GLU A 255 16.31 0.68 6.39
C GLU A 255 15.67 -0.43 5.53
N TRP A 256 16.46 -1.12 4.70
CA TRP A 256 15.97 -2.26 3.94
C TRP A 256 15.57 -3.42 4.86
N ALA A 257 16.42 -3.77 5.83
CA ALA A 257 16.12 -4.79 6.84
C ALA A 257 14.89 -4.43 7.68
N ARG A 258 14.72 -3.14 8.03
CA ARG A 258 13.53 -2.65 8.73
C ARG A 258 12.26 -2.84 7.89
N LYS A 259 12.29 -2.45 6.61
CA LYS A 259 11.16 -2.65 5.69
C LYS A 259 10.82 -4.12 5.50
N GLU A 260 11.83 -4.97 5.37
CA GLU A 260 11.65 -6.41 5.21
C GLU A 260 11.01 -7.05 6.47
N ARG A 261 11.47 -6.67 7.67
CA ARG A 261 10.85 -7.10 8.94
C ARG A 261 9.39 -6.66 9.05
N LEU A 262 9.09 -5.40 8.69
CA LEU A 262 7.72 -4.89 8.67
C LEU A 262 6.85 -5.63 7.66
N GLY A 263 7.38 -5.90 6.45
CA GLY A 263 6.69 -6.67 5.42
C GLY A 263 6.34 -8.08 5.89
N ARG A 264 7.32 -8.82 6.45
CA ARG A 264 7.08 -10.14 7.05
C ARG A 264 6.05 -10.09 8.19
N GLY A 265 6.13 -9.09 9.05
CA GLY A 265 5.17 -8.90 10.15
C GLY A 265 3.73 -8.67 9.65
N LEU A 266 3.56 -7.88 8.59
CA LEU A 266 2.27 -7.66 7.95
C LEU A 266 1.72 -8.92 7.29
N GLU A 267 2.58 -9.72 6.64
CA GLU A 267 2.19 -11.00 6.02
C GLU A 267 1.66 -11.98 7.08
N VAL A 268 2.38 -12.12 8.21
CA VAL A 268 1.93 -12.96 9.33
C VAL A 268 0.62 -12.47 9.91
N TYR A 269 0.45 -11.15 10.06
CA TYR A 269 -0.79 -10.57 10.54
C TYR A 269 -1.97 -10.88 9.59
N ARG A 270 -1.79 -10.74 8.27
CA ARG A 270 -2.79 -11.11 7.27
C ARG A 270 -3.16 -12.59 7.35
N GLN A 271 -2.17 -13.47 7.47
CA GLN A 271 -2.40 -14.91 7.57
C GLN A 271 -3.23 -15.26 8.82
N ARG A 272 -2.88 -14.69 9.98
CA ARG A 272 -3.66 -14.90 11.22
C ARG A 272 -5.10 -14.44 11.08
N MET A 273 -5.33 -13.28 10.46
CA MET A 273 -6.68 -12.76 10.22
C MET A 273 -7.50 -13.68 9.30
N LEU A 274 -6.87 -14.26 8.28
CA LEU A 274 -7.51 -15.24 7.40
C LEU A 274 -7.82 -16.54 8.14
N ASP A 275 -6.88 -17.05 8.94
CA ASP A 275 -7.07 -18.27 9.73
C ASP A 275 -8.22 -18.11 10.74
N ASP A 276 -8.29 -16.96 11.43
CA ASP A 276 -9.38 -16.62 12.34
C ASP A 276 -10.74 -16.57 11.63
N TYR A 277 -10.78 -16.00 10.42
CA TYR A 277 -12.00 -15.95 9.61
C TYR A 277 -12.45 -17.36 9.19
N VAL A 278 -11.52 -18.19 8.71
CA VAL A 278 -11.80 -19.58 8.32
C VAL A 278 -12.27 -20.40 9.52
N ALA A 279 -11.62 -20.24 10.68
CA ALA A 279 -12.04 -20.89 11.92
C ALA A 279 -13.48 -20.48 12.27
N LYS A 280 -13.78 -19.18 12.36
CA LYS A 280 -15.14 -18.68 12.66
C LYS A 280 -16.19 -19.17 11.66
N LYS A 281 -15.85 -19.34 10.39
CA LYS A 281 -16.76 -19.91 9.37
C LYS A 281 -17.03 -21.40 9.62
N LYS A 282 -16.00 -22.19 9.93
CA LYS A 282 -16.17 -23.63 10.28
C LYS A 282 -17.08 -23.82 11.50
N TRP A 283 -16.92 -23.02 12.56
CA TRP A 283 -17.77 -23.08 13.76
C TRP A 283 -19.23 -22.64 13.53
N LYS A 284 -19.55 -21.95 12.42
CA LYS A 284 -20.93 -21.58 12.05
C LYS A 284 -21.64 -22.64 11.19
N THR A 285 -20.92 -23.66 10.73
CA THR A 285 -21.45 -24.70 9.81
C THR A 285 -21.65 -26.06 10.49
N VAL A 286 -21.40 -26.13 11.80
CA VAL A 286 -21.69 -27.26 12.70
C VAL A 286 -22.85 -26.86 13.59
#